data_AF-A0A7G2CSQ0-F1
#
_entry.id   AF-A0A7G2CSQ0-F1
#
_cell.length_a   1.000
_cell.length_b   1.000
_cell.length_c   1.000
_cell.angle_alpha   90.00
_cell.angle_beta   90.00
_cell.angle_gamma   90.00
#
_symmetry.space_group_name_H-M   'P 1'
#
loop_
_entity.id
_entity.type
_entity.pdbx_description
1 polymer ?
#
loop_
_entity_poly.entity_id
_entity_poly.type
_entity_poly.pdbx_seq_one_letter_code
_entity_poly.pdbx_strand_id
1 'polypeptide(L)'
;MNDSLQEEARAREAAANKLHQELEAKRAVYDEKVAAELEKQKEIQAEAERVEAEMRAKRNEEFQERLERFREYEAAKKVLQEEEERMKKQQEEEEARNRAERMLVNGGRVKYRQQETKERMEERKRQEESLNELKRQKALALERFFASVDEKIGVESDPSRILQGTVSSEQRPAETANTSPSLHGYTDDQVMKDPRARLFHALLEVGLHQGPYAREVMSRGYRVSPAQQTSDTNPFRGDF
;
A
#
# COMPACT_ATOMS: atom_id res chain seq x y z
N MET A 1 75.07 -64.10 -84.49
CA MET A 1 74.05 -63.05 -84.22
C MET A 1 73.38 -63.19 -82.85
N ASN A 2 73.58 -64.28 -82.09
CA ASN A 2 72.95 -64.46 -80.78
C ASN A 2 73.74 -63.86 -79.60
N ASP A 3 75.08 -63.69 -79.72
CA ASP A 3 75.90 -63.16 -78.63
C ASP A 3 75.76 -61.64 -78.42
N SER A 4 75.54 -60.85 -79.49
CA SER A 4 75.34 -59.40 -79.39
C SER A 4 74.02 -59.02 -78.70
N LEU A 5 72.98 -59.83 -78.88
CA LEU A 5 71.68 -59.66 -78.21
C LEU A 5 71.76 -60.00 -76.71
N GLN A 6 72.63 -60.95 -76.33
CA GLN A 6 72.84 -61.32 -74.93
C GLN A 6 73.67 -60.26 -74.17
N GLU A 7 74.66 -59.65 -74.81
CA GLU A 7 75.44 -58.55 -74.23
C GLU A 7 74.59 -57.29 -74.04
N GLU A 8 73.72 -56.95 -75.00
CA GLU A 8 72.76 -55.85 -74.86
C GLU A 8 71.73 -56.09 -73.75
N ALA A 9 71.26 -57.33 -73.57
CA ALA A 9 70.35 -57.69 -72.47
C ALA A 9 71.02 -57.53 -71.10
N ARG A 10 72.27 -58.00 -70.94
CA ARG A 10 73.04 -57.82 -69.70
C ARG A 10 73.35 -56.36 -69.40
N ALA A 11 73.63 -55.55 -70.43
CA ALA A 11 73.83 -54.11 -70.27
C ALA A 11 72.55 -53.39 -69.82
N ARG A 12 71.38 -53.80 -70.34
CA ARG A 12 70.06 -53.29 -69.91
C ARG A 12 69.72 -53.69 -68.48
N GLU A 13 69.99 -54.94 -68.09
CA GLU A 13 69.82 -55.41 -66.71
C GLU A 13 70.74 -54.68 -65.73
N ALA A 14 72.01 -54.46 -66.10
CA ALA A 14 72.95 -53.69 -65.29
C ALA A 14 72.52 -52.21 -65.13
N ALA A 15 72.00 -51.59 -66.19
CA ALA A 15 71.45 -50.24 -66.13
C ALA A 15 70.17 -50.18 -65.27
N ALA A 16 69.29 -51.17 -65.37
CA ALA A 16 68.09 -51.29 -64.54
C ALA A 16 68.44 -51.47 -63.05
N ASN A 17 69.45 -52.30 -62.75
CA ASN A 17 69.92 -52.51 -61.37
C ASN A 17 70.56 -51.25 -60.78
N LYS A 18 71.33 -50.48 -61.57
CA LYS A 18 71.88 -49.19 -61.12
C LYS A 18 70.77 -48.18 -60.82
N LEU A 19 69.79 -48.07 -61.72
CA LEU A 19 68.62 -47.19 -61.50
C LEU A 19 67.83 -47.61 -60.26
N HIS A 20 67.67 -48.92 -60.05
CA HIS A 20 66.99 -49.46 -58.87
C HIS A 20 67.72 -49.06 -57.58
N GLN A 21 69.05 -49.25 -57.51
CA GLN A 21 69.87 -48.85 -56.37
C GLN A 21 69.79 -47.33 -56.11
N GLU A 22 69.81 -46.51 -57.16
CA GLU A 22 69.65 -45.05 -57.03
C GLU A 22 68.27 -44.66 -56.49
N LEU A 23 67.21 -45.37 -56.89
CA LEU A 23 65.85 -45.15 -56.39
C LEU A 23 65.71 -45.62 -54.93
N GLU A 24 66.31 -46.74 -54.56
CA GLU A 24 66.34 -47.23 -53.18
C GLU A 24 67.09 -46.27 -52.25
N ALA A 25 68.24 -45.74 -52.69
CA ALA A 25 68.97 -44.73 -51.93
C ALA A 25 68.14 -43.44 -51.74
N LYS A 26 67.40 -43.00 -52.76
CA LYS A 26 66.49 -41.84 -52.65
C LYS A 26 65.29 -42.11 -51.73
N ARG A 27 64.74 -43.33 -51.74
CA ARG A 27 63.66 -43.75 -50.84
C ARG A 27 64.13 -43.78 -49.39
N ALA A 28 65.29 -44.38 -49.11
CA ALA A 28 65.86 -44.40 -47.77
C ALA A 28 66.02 -42.98 -47.19
N VAL A 29 66.56 -42.04 -47.98
CA VAL A 29 66.69 -40.63 -47.56
C VAL A 29 65.33 -39.95 -47.37
N TYR A 30 64.32 -40.31 -48.15
CA TYR A 30 62.96 -39.79 -47.98
C TYR A 30 62.31 -40.34 -46.72
N ASP A 31 62.41 -41.65 -46.48
CA ASP A 31 61.84 -42.32 -45.32
C ASP A 31 62.50 -41.82 -44.01
N GLU A 32 63.80 -41.55 -44.02
CA GLU A 32 64.50 -40.90 -42.90
C GLU A 32 63.97 -39.50 -42.61
N LYS A 33 63.68 -38.69 -43.64
CA LYS A 33 63.09 -37.36 -43.47
C LYS A 33 61.67 -37.43 -42.92
N VAL A 34 60.85 -38.35 -43.44
CA VAL A 34 59.48 -38.55 -42.96
C VAL A 34 59.49 -39.05 -41.52
N ALA A 35 60.37 -39.98 -41.16
CA ALA A 35 60.53 -40.43 -39.79
C ALA A 35 60.93 -39.28 -38.86
N ALA A 36 61.89 -38.43 -39.27
CA ALA A 36 62.30 -37.27 -38.50
C ALA A 36 61.18 -36.21 -38.34
N GLU A 37 60.33 -36.03 -39.34
CA GLU A 37 59.16 -35.14 -39.25
C GLU A 37 58.07 -35.70 -38.32
N LEU A 38 57.82 -37.01 -38.37
CA LEU A 38 56.87 -37.68 -37.49
C LEU A 38 57.31 -37.63 -36.03
N GLU A 39 58.61 -37.83 -35.75
CA GLU A 39 59.13 -37.69 -34.38
C GLU A 39 58.97 -36.25 -33.86
N LYS A 40 59.28 -35.24 -34.68
CA LYS A 40 59.02 -33.83 -34.32
C LYS A 40 57.54 -33.54 -34.07
N GLN A 41 56.64 -34.11 -34.87
CA GLN A 41 55.20 -33.95 -34.65
C GLN A 41 54.73 -34.60 -33.35
N LYS A 42 55.26 -35.79 -33.00
CA LYS A 42 54.97 -36.44 -31.72
C LYS A 42 55.48 -35.62 -30.55
N GLU A 43 56.67 -35.04 -30.64
CA GLU A 43 57.22 -34.15 -29.61
C GLU A 43 56.31 -32.92 -29.41
N ILE A 44 55.92 -32.26 -30.50
CA ILE A 44 55.00 -31.10 -30.44
C ILE A 44 53.64 -31.49 -29.85
N GLN A 45 53.09 -32.64 -30.23
CA GLN A 45 51.83 -33.14 -29.67
C GLN A 45 51.95 -33.46 -28.18
N ALA A 46 53.03 -34.13 -27.76
CA ALA A 46 53.28 -34.44 -26.37
C ALA A 46 53.48 -33.18 -25.51
N GLU A 47 54.16 -32.16 -26.03
CA GLU A 47 54.29 -30.86 -25.38
C GLU A 47 52.94 -30.13 -25.27
N ALA A 48 52.13 -30.13 -26.33
CA ALA A 48 50.79 -29.54 -26.32
C ALA A 48 49.88 -30.25 -25.30
N GLU A 49 49.89 -31.58 -25.25
CA GLU A 49 49.11 -32.35 -24.28
C GLU A 49 49.54 -32.07 -22.83
N ARG A 50 50.85 -31.91 -22.58
CA ARG A 50 51.36 -31.52 -21.26
C ARG A 50 50.87 -30.15 -20.84
N VAL A 51 50.98 -29.15 -21.73
CA VAL A 51 50.50 -27.79 -21.45
C VAL A 51 49.00 -27.78 -21.22
N GLU A 52 48.22 -28.51 -22.02
CA GLU A 52 46.77 -28.64 -21.81
C GLU A 52 46.43 -29.31 -20.48
N ALA A 53 47.14 -30.38 -20.10
CA ALA A 53 46.93 -31.07 -18.83
C ALA A 53 47.22 -30.14 -17.63
N GLU A 54 48.30 -29.37 -17.68
CA GLU A 54 48.64 -28.37 -16.66
C GLU A 54 47.58 -27.27 -16.56
N MET A 55 47.09 -26.78 -17.70
CA MET A 55 46.02 -25.77 -17.72
C MET A 55 44.69 -26.33 -17.18
N ARG A 56 44.37 -27.59 -17.47
CA ARG A 56 43.19 -28.26 -16.91
C ARG A 56 43.33 -28.47 -15.40
N ALA A 57 44.52 -28.85 -14.92
CA ALA A 57 44.78 -28.99 -13.49
C ALA A 57 44.56 -27.67 -12.74
N LYS A 58 45.16 -26.57 -13.23
CA LYS A 58 44.96 -25.22 -12.65
C LYS A 58 43.49 -24.80 -12.62
N ARG A 59 42.75 -25.02 -13.73
CA ARG A 59 41.31 -24.71 -13.78
C ARG A 59 40.50 -25.55 -12.78
N ASN A 60 40.87 -26.81 -12.57
CA ASN A 60 40.20 -27.68 -11.61
C ASN A 60 40.45 -27.23 -10.17
N GLU A 61 41.67 -26.82 -9.84
CA GLU A 61 42.03 -26.26 -8.52
C GLU A 61 41.24 -24.97 -8.26
N GLU A 62 41.23 -24.03 -9.20
CA GLU A 62 40.45 -22.78 -9.10
C GLU A 62 38.94 -23.06 -8.92
N PHE A 63 38.41 -24.06 -9.64
CA PHE A 63 37.02 -24.47 -9.52
C PHE A 63 36.71 -25.06 -8.14
N GLN A 64 37.60 -25.89 -7.59
CA GLN A 64 37.45 -26.46 -6.26
C GLN A 64 37.48 -25.37 -5.18
N GLU A 65 38.43 -24.45 -5.23
CA GLU A 65 38.47 -23.31 -4.29
C GLU A 65 37.19 -22.47 -4.36
N ARG A 66 36.70 -22.20 -5.57
CA ARG A 66 35.46 -21.44 -5.75
C ARG A 66 34.25 -22.18 -5.18
N LEU A 67 34.21 -23.50 -5.34
CA LEU A 67 33.14 -24.35 -4.81
C LEU A 67 33.15 -24.36 -3.29
N GLU A 68 34.32 -24.43 -2.65
CA GLU A 68 34.47 -24.35 -1.20
C GLU A 68 33.99 -23.01 -0.66
N ARG A 69 34.46 -21.89 -1.24
CA ARG A 69 33.99 -20.54 -0.85
C ARG A 69 32.48 -20.38 -1.02
N PHE A 70 31.91 -20.97 -2.07
CA PHE A 70 30.47 -20.94 -2.29
C PHE A 70 29.72 -21.72 -1.19
N ARG A 71 30.20 -22.90 -0.80
CA ARG A 71 29.62 -23.68 0.30
C ARG A 71 29.69 -22.96 1.63
N GLU A 72 30.83 -22.32 1.94
CA GLU A 72 31.00 -21.51 3.15
C GLU A 72 30.02 -20.34 3.17
N TYR A 73 29.87 -19.65 2.04
CA TYR A 73 28.91 -18.55 1.90
C TYR A 73 27.47 -19.02 2.09
N GLU A 74 27.09 -20.15 1.49
CA GLU A 74 25.75 -20.72 1.68
C GLU A 74 25.50 -21.13 3.14
N ALA A 75 26.49 -21.72 3.81
CA ALA A 75 26.40 -22.07 5.22
C ALA A 75 26.22 -20.81 6.10
N ALA A 76 27.04 -19.78 5.88
CA ALA A 76 26.94 -18.51 6.59
C ALA A 76 25.57 -17.84 6.36
N LYS A 77 25.07 -17.86 5.12
CA LYS A 77 23.75 -17.33 4.78
C LYS A 77 22.62 -18.06 5.51
N LYS A 78 22.70 -19.40 5.60
CA LYS A 78 21.69 -20.18 6.33
C LYS A 78 21.69 -19.86 7.82
N VAL A 79 22.86 -19.73 8.44
CA VAL A 79 22.98 -19.34 9.86
C VAL A 79 22.35 -17.98 10.10
N LEU A 80 22.65 -16.99 9.26
CA LEU A 80 22.06 -15.65 9.36
C LEU A 80 20.54 -15.68 9.24
N GLN A 81 20.01 -16.46 8.29
CA GLN A 81 18.56 -16.63 8.12
C GLN A 81 17.91 -17.26 9.35
N GLU A 82 18.51 -18.29 9.92
CA GLU A 82 18.01 -18.92 11.15
C GLU A 82 18.02 -17.95 12.34
N GLU A 83 19.06 -17.11 12.47
CA GLU A 83 19.13 -16.07 13.48
C GLU A 83 18.04 -15.01 13.29
N GLU A 84 17.84 -14.51 12.07
CA GLU A 84 16.77 -13.57 11.75
C GLU A 84 15.38 -14.14 12.07
N GLU A 85 15.13 -15.41 11.73
CA GLU A 85 13.87 -16.07 12.06
C GLU A 85 13.67 -16.24 13.56
N ARG A 86 14.73 -16.56 14.32
CA ARG A 86 14.65 -16.62 15.78
C ARG A 86 14.34 -15.26 16.38
N MET A 87 14.99 -14.20 15.90
CA MET A 87 14.72 -12.84 16.36
C MET A 87 13.29 -12.40 16.05
N LYS A 88 12.79 -12.71 14.84
CA LYS A 88 11.39 -12.43 14.47
C LYS A 88 10.40 -13.15 15.37
N LYS A 89 10.61 -14.44 15.64
CA LYS A 89 9.76 -15.22 16.55
C LYS A 89 9.76 -14.63 17.96
N GLN A 90 10.91 -14.23 18.48
CA GLN A 90 10.99 -13.57 19.79
C GLN A 90 10.22 -12.25 19.82
N GLN A 91 10.35 -11.41 18.77
CA GLN A 91 9.60 -10.17 18.66
C GLN A 91 8.08 -10.42 18.60
N GLU A 92 7.64 -11.40 17.83
CA GLU A 92 6.22 -11.77 17.74
C GLU A 92 5.65 -12.24 19.09
N GLU A 93 6.43 -13.02 19.85
CA GLU A 93 6.06 -13.44 21.21
C GLU A 93 5.98 -12.26 22.18
N GLU A 94 6.95 -11.33 22.15
CA GLU A 94 6.92 -10.12 22.96
C GLU A 94 5.73 -9.22 22.61
N GLU A 95 5.47 -9.02 21.32
CA GLU A 95 4.29 -8.29 20.87
C GLU A 95 2.99 -8.96 21.32
N ALA A 96 2.91 -10.29 21.24
CA ALA A 96 1.74 -11.04 21.71
C ALA A 96 1.51 -10.84 23.22
N ARG A 97 2.57 -10.88 24.03
CA ARG A 97 2.51 -10.59 25.47
C ARG A 97 2.04 -9.16 25.74
N ASN A 98 2.65 -8.18 25.06
CA ASN A 98 2.26 -6.77 25.16
C ASN A 98 0.79 -6.54 24.76
N ARG A 99 0.32 -7.22 23.71
CA ARG A 99 -1.09 -7.18 23.30
C ARG A 99 -2.00 -7.75 24.39
N ALA A 100 -1.66 -8.89 24.97
CA ALA A 100 -2.44 -9.52 26.04
C ALA A 100 -2.53 -8.60 27.28
N GLU A 101 -1.43 -8.00 27.70
CA GLU A 101 -1.41 -7.05 28.83
C GLU A 101 -2.30 -5.82 28.55
N ARG A 102 -2.19 -5.24 27.34
CA ARG A 102 -3.04 -4.12 26.92
C ARG A 102 -4.52 -4.52 26.89
N MET A 103 -4.85 -5.73 26.46
CA MET A 103 -6.23 -6.22 26.44
C MET A 103 -6.81 -6.31 27.86
N LEU A 104 -6.04 -6.75 28.85
CA LEU A 104 -6.49 -6.80 30.24
C LEU A 104 -6.81 -5.40 30.78
N VAL A 105 -5.90 -4.44 30.58
CA VAL A 105 -6.09 -3.05 31.02
C VAL A 105 -7.28 -2.40 30.30
N ASN A 106 -7.37 -2.57 28.99
CA ASN A 106 -8.47 -2.02 28.20
C ASN A 106 -9.82 -2.66 28.56
N GLY A 107 -9.84 -3.95 28.88
CA GLY A 107 -11.04 -4.62 29.37
C GLY A 107 -11.61 -3.96 30.63
N GLY A 108 -10.75 -3.60 31.59
CA GLY A 108 -11.15 -2.83 32.77
C GLY A 108 -11.73 -1.46 32.43
N ARG A 109 -11.06 -0.72 31.53
CA ARG A 109 -11.52 0.61 31.08
C ARG A 109 -12.86 0.57 30.36
N VAL A 110 -13.10 -0.45 29.53
CA VAL A 110 -14.38 -0.64 28.83
C VAL A 110 -15.49 -0.91 29.83
N LYS A 111 -15.27 -1.81 30.81
CA LYS A 111 -16.26 -2.09 31.85
C LYS A 111 -16.60 -0.84 32.67
N TYR A 112 -15.59 -0.06 33.04
CA TYR A 112 -15.78 1.21 33.75
C TYR A 112 -16.64 2.20 32.94
N ARG A 113 -16.30 2.43 31.66
CA ARG A 113 -17.10 3.32 30.79
C ARG A 113 -18.53 2.83 30.60
N GLN A 114 -18.73 1.51 30.51
CA GLN A 114 -20.06 0.94 30.43
C GLN A 114 -20.87 1.21 31.70
N GLN A 115 -20.26 1.11 32.88
CA GLN A 115 -20.91 1.43 34.16
C GLN A 115 -21.24 2.92 34.25
N GLU A 116 -20.28 3.81 33.97
CA GLU A 116 -20.49 5.27 33.95
C GLU A 116 -21.62 5.66 33.00
N THR A 117 -21.67 5.04 31.81
CA THR A 117 -22.75 5.30 30.84
C THR A 117 -24.11 4.87 31.37
N LYS A 118 -24.19 3.72 32.05
CA LYS A 118 -25.43 3.24 32.67
C LYS A 118 -25.90 4.18 33.77
N GLU A 119 -25.01 4.59 34.65
CA GLU A 119 -25.31 5.54 35.74
C GLU A 119 -25.85 6.86 35.18
N ARG A 120 -25.18 7.43 34.17
CA ARG A 120 -25.61 8.68 33.52
C ARG A 120 -26.99 8.54 32.87
N MET A 121 -27.29 7.39 32.27
CA MET A 121 -28.60 7.12 31.68
C MET A 121 -29.69 7.01 32.75
N GLU A 122 -29.40 6.36 33.88
CA GLU A 122 -30.33 6.29 35.01
C GLU A 122 -30.58 7.67 35.63
N GLU A 123 -29.54 8.48 35.82
CA GLU A 123 -29.67 9.85 36.32
C GLU A 123 -30.52 10.71 35.40
N ARG A 124 -30.25 10.65 34.08
CA ARG A 124 -31.04 11.37 33.08
C ARG A 124 -32.50 10.96 33.13
N LYS A 125 -32.79 9.66 33.24
CA LYS A 125 -34.16 9.15 33.36
C LYS A 125 -34.85 9.69 34.61
N ARG A 126 -34.18 9.70 35.76
CA ARG A 126 -34.72 10.26 37.02
C ARG A 126 -35.00 11.76 36.90
N GLN A 127 -34.13 12.51 36.22
CA GLN A 127 -34.34 13.94 35.95
C GLN A 127 -35.52 14.17 35.01
N GLU A 128 -35.66 13.37 33.95
CA GLU A 128 -36.80 13.46 33.03
C GLU A 128 -38.13 13.13 33.74
N GLU A 129 -38.14 12.11 34.59
CA GLU A 129 -39.31 11.75 35.42
C GLU A 129 -39.69 12.88 36.38
N SER A 130 -38.73 13.49 37.08
CA SER A 130 -39.00 14.60 38.01
C SER A 130 -39.50 15.86 37.30
N LEU A 131 -38.94 16.18 36.13
CA LEU A 131 -39.40 17.29 35.29
C LEU A 131 -40.83 17.05 34.76
N ASN A 132 -41.14 15.81 34.37
CA ASN A 132 -42.48 15.46 33.92
C ASN A 132 -43.50 15.54 35.05
N GLU A 133 -43.15 15.11 36.26
CA GLU A 133 -44.00 15.25 37.44
C GLU A 133 -44.23 16.73 37.80
N LEU A 134 -43.19 17.56 37.79
CA LEU A 134 -43.31 19.00 37.99
C LEU A 134 -44.24 19.65 36.95
N LYS A 135 -44.10 19.27 35.68
CA LYS A 135 -44.98 19.76 34.60
C LYS A 135 -46.44 19.35 34.82
N ARG A 136 -46.69 18.11 35.25
CA ARG A 136 -48.04 17.63 35.60
C ARG A 136 -48.64 18.41 36.76
N GLN A 137 -47.88 18.62 37.83
CA GLN A 137 -48.33 19.40 38.98
C GLN A 137 -48.65 20.85 38.60
N LYS A 138 -47.79 21.47 37.77
CA LYS A 138 -48.03 22.82 37.25
C LYS A 138 -49.29 22.87 36.38
N ALA A 139 -49.52 21.89 35.51
CA ALA A 139 -50.72 21.82 34.67
C ALA A 139 -51.98 21.70 35.53
N LEU A 140 -51.99 20.81 36.53
CA LEU A 140 -53.11 20.66 37.46
C LEU A 140 -53.35 21.94 38.29
N ALA A 141 -52.30 22.63 38.71
CA ALA A 141 -52.42 23.89 39.43
C ALA A 141 -53.02 25.00 38.57
N LEU A 142 -52.62 25.08 37.29
CA LEU A 142 -53.20 26.02 36.32
C LEU A 142 -54.67 25.69 36.03
N GLU A 143 -54.99 24.41 35.84
CA GLU A 143 -56.37 23.96 35.62
C GLU A 143 -57.28 24.34 36.80
N ARG A 144 -56.83 24.09 38.04
CA ARG A 144 -57.53 24.52 39.25
C ARG A 144 -57.67 26.04 39.34
N PHE A 145 -56.63 26.78 38.97
CA PHE A 145 -56.67 28.24 38.95
C PHE A 145 -57.72 28.75 37.97
N PHE A 146 -57.70 28.28 36.72
CA PHE A 146 -58.67 28.69 35.71
C PHE A 146 -60.11 28.29 36.08
N ALA A 147 -60.33 27.07 36.58
CA ALA A 147 -61.64 26.65 37.09
C ALA A 147 -62.16 27.60 38.18
N SER A 148 -61.29 28.02 39.11
CA SER A 148 -61.67 28.98 40.17
C SER A 148 -61.96 30.39 39.65
N VAL A 149 -61.35 30.77 38.52
CA VAL A 149 -61.57 32.06 37.87
C VAL A 149 -62.89 32.02 37.11
N ASP A 150 -63.16 30.95 36.36
CA ASP A 150 -64.40 30.75 35.62
C ASP A 150 -65.63 30.73 36.56
N GLU A 151 -65.52 30.04 37.71
CA GLU A 151 -66.57 30.05 38.75
C GLU A 151 -66.87 31.44 39.32
N LYS A 152 -65.84 32.30 39.46
CA LYS A 152 -65.99 33.64 40.05
C LYS A 152 -66.43 34.70 39.04
N ILE A 153 -65.97 34.59 37.80
CA ILE A 153 -66.26 35.58 36.75
C ILE A 153 -67.63 35.27 36.13
N GLY A 154 -68.03 34.00 35.98
CA GLY A 154 -69.37 33.61 35.51
C GLY A 154 -69.72 34.11 34.10
N VAL A 155 -68.72 34.46 33.29
CA VAL A 155 -68.87 34.98 31.92
C VAL A 155 -68.35 33.93 30.94
N GLU A 156 -69.17 33.60 29.93
CA GLU A 156 -68.79 32.66 28.88
C GLU A 156 -67.63 33.23 28.03
N SER A 157 -66.70 32.34 27.64
CA SER A 157 -65.58 32.70 26.79
C SER A 157 -66.07 33.03 25.38
N ASP A 158 -66.12 34.32 25.02
CA ASP A 158 -66.45 34.78 23.67
C ASP A 158 -65.17 35.12 22.89
N PRO A 159 -64.64 34.19 22.07
CA PRO A 159 -63.43 34.42 21.28
C PRO A 159 -63.64 35.52 20.22
N SER A 160 -64.88 35.77 19.82
CA SER A 160 -65.24 36.81 18.84
C SER A 160 -64.95 38.19 19.40
N ARG A 161 -65.16 38.39 20.71
CA ARG A 161 -64.89 39.66 21.40
C ARG A 161 -63.39 39.97 21.51
N ILE A 162 -62.53 38.96 21.60
CA ILE A 162 -61.07 39.12 21.65
C ILE A 162 -60.53 39.52 20.27
N LEU A 163 -61.10 38.94 19.21
CA LEU A 163 -60.75 39.25 17.82
C LEU A 163 -61.41 40.54 17.31
N GLN A 164 -62.38 41.08 18.07
CA GLN A 164 -63.03 42.32 17.72
C GLN A 164 -62.03 43.48 17.86
N GLY A 165 -61.90 44.27 16.80
CA GLY A 165 -61.07 45.48 16.84
C GLY A 165 -61.53 46.36 17.99
N THR A 166 -60.59 46.86 18.79
CA THR A 166 -60.94 47.90 19.75
C THR A 166 -61.29 49.17 18.98
N VAL A 167 -62.05 50.08 19.61
CA VAL A 167 -62.50 51.34 18.98
C VAL A 167 -61.32 52.15 18.40
N SER A 168 -60.11 51.94 18.92
CA SER A 168 -58.88 52.54 18.40
C SER A 168 -58.29 51.86 17.15
N SER A 169 -58.54 50.56 16.91
CA SER A 169 -58.05 49.86 15.72
C SER A 169 -59.00 49.93 14.51
N GLU A 170 -60.30 50.21 14.73
CA GLU A 170 -61.29 50.33 13.65
C GLU A 170 -61.16 51.62 12.82
N GLN A 171 -60.44 52.64 13.31
CA GLN A 171 -60.36 53.95 12.65
C GLN A 171 -59.42 54.00 11.42
N ARG A 172 -58.70 52.92 11.11
CA ARG A 172 -57.92 52.81 9.86
C ARG A 172 -58.00 51.39 9.32
N PRO A 173 -58.62 51.13 8.15
CA PRO A 173 -58.30 49.93 7.39
C PRO A 173 -56.88 50.12 6.84
N ALA A 174 -55.87 49.88 7.67
CA ALA A 174 -54.52 49.76 7.20
C ALA A 174 -54.46 48.49 6.35
N GLU A 175 -54.14 48.65 5.08
CA GLU A 175 -53.70 47.61 4.17
C GLU A 175 -52.53 46.85 4.80
N THR A 176 -52.79 45.90 5.70
CA THR A 176 -51.85 44.84 6.02
C THR A 176 -51.97 43.78 4.94
N ALA A 177 -51.79 44.20 3.68
CA ALA A 177 -51.23 43.31 2.69
C ALA A 177 -49.87 42.92 3.26
N ASN A 178 -49.66 41.62 3.44
CA ASN A 178 -48.42 41.01 3.89
C ASN A 178 -47.26 41.44 2.97
N THR A 179 -46.76 42.66 3.12
CA THR A 179 -45.51 43.11 2.55
C THR A 179 -44.43 42.58 3.47
N SER A 180 -44.19 41.27 3.36
CA SER A 180 -42.92 40.70 3.82
C SER A 180 -41.83 41.61 3.28
N PRO A 181 -41.06 42.31 4.15
CA PRO A 181 -40.03 43.21 3.65
C PRO A 181 -39.12 42.39 2.74
N SER A 182 -38.87 42.90 1.52
CA SER A 182 -37.93 42.28 0.60
C SER A 182 -36.53 42.35 1.22
N LEU A 183 -36.19 41.33 1.99
CA LEU A 183 -34.89 41.15 2.58
C LEU A 183 -33.94 40.77 1.45
N HIS A 184 -33.15 41.74 1.02
CA HIS A 184 -32.07 41.52 0.06
C HIS A 184 -30.93 40.84 0.80
N GLY A 185 -30.97 39.51 0.83
CA GLY A 185 -29.96 38.67 1.46
C GLY A 185 -29.65 37.44 0.62
N TYR A 186 -28.61 36.72 1.01
CA TYR A 186 -28.33 35.41 0.43
C TYR A 186 -29.28 34.39 1.03
N THR A 187 -29.87 33.54 0.20
CA THR A 187 -30.59 32.36 0.70
C THR A 187 -29.60 31.32 1.22
N ASP A 188 -30.05 30.42 2.09
CA ASP A 188 -29.20 29.35 2.63
C ASP A 188 -28.52 28.55 1.50
N ASP A 189 -29.23 28.28 0.41
CA ASP A 189 -28.69 27.62 -0.78
C ASP A 189 -27.55 28.42 -1.44
N GLN A 190 -27.65 29.75 -1.45
CA GLN A 190 -26.60 30.62 -1.99
C GLN A 190 -25.38 30.67 -1.07
N VAL A 191 -25.60 30.66 0.25
CA VAL A 191 -24.52 30.58 1.24
C VAL A 191 -23.78 29.25 1.16
N MET A 192 -24.52 28.14 1.02
CA MET A 192 -23.97 26.78 0.94
C MET A 192 -23.21 26.49 -0.37
N LYS A 193 -23.29 27.36 -1.39
CA LYS A 193 -22.40 27.26 -2.55
C LYS A 193 -20.94 27.54 -2.21
N ASP A 194 -20.65 28.36 -1.19
CA ASP A 194 -19.27 28.58 -0.76
C ASP A 194 -18.72 27.32 -0.06
N PRO A 195 -17.62 26.72 -0.55
CA PRO A 195 -17.00 25.57 0.12
C PRO A 195 -16.56 25.86 1.55
N ARG A 196 -16.28 27.12 1.91
CA ARG A 196 -15.92 27.50 3.28
C ARG A 196 -17.12 27.42 4.22
N ALA A 197 -18.29 27.87 3.76
CA ALA A 197 -19.53 27.76 4.54
C ALA A 197 -19.87 26.29 4.80
N ARG A 198 -19.81 25.44 3.77
CA ARG A 198 -20.02 23.99 3.91
C ARG A 198 -19.04 23.34 4.88
N LEU A 199 -17.76 23.65 4.74
CA LEU A 199 -16.73 23.14 5.65
C LEU A 199 -16.98 23.57 7.10
N PHE A 200 -17.33 24.84 7.32
CA PHE A 200 -17.63 25.34 8.67
C PHE A 200 -18.83 24.61 9.28
N HIS A 201 -19.91 24.43 8.51
CA HIS A 201 -21.08 23.68 8.97
C HIS A 201 -20.72 22.23 9.32
N ALA A 202 -19.95 21.54 8.50
CA ALA A 202 -19.48 20.18 8.80
C ALA A 202 -18.62 20.11 10.08
N LEU A 203 -17.74 21.09 10.30
CA LEU A 203 -16.96 21.19 11.53
C LEU A 203 -17.81 21.51 12.75
N LEU A 204 -18.90 22.26 12.56
CA LEU A 204 -19.85 22.60 13.61
C LEU A 204 -20.68 21.39 14.03
N GLU A 205 -21.17 20.60 13.07
CA GLU A 205 -21.91 19.34 13.32
C GLU A 205 -21.09 18.34 14.14
N VAL A 206 -19.79 18.25 13.87
CA VAL A 206 -18.86 17.37 14.60
C VAL A 206 -18.34 18.01 15.90
N GLY A 207 -18.68 19.27 16.17
CA GLY A 207 -18.25 19.99 17.37
C GLY A 207 -16.77 20.43 17.37
N LEU A 208 -16.09 20.37 16.22
CA LEU A 208 -14.66 20.67 16.08
C LEU A 208 -14.36 22.12 15.70
N HIS A 209 -15.39 22.93 15.44
CA HIS A 209 -15.29 24.33 14.97
C HIS A 209 -14.41 25.25 15.84
N GLN A 210 -14.25 24.99 17.14
CA GLN A 210 -13.39 25.80 18.02
C GLN A 210 -11.92 25.36 18.07
N GLY A 211 -11.61 24.18 17.53
CA GLY A 211 -10.27 23.59 17.60
C GLY A 211 -9.22 24.34 16.76
N PRO A 212 -7.92 24.17 17.07
CA PRO A 212 -6.84 24.76 16.29
C PRO A 212 -6.87 24.30 14.82
N TYR A 213 -7.28 23.04 14.58
CA TYR A 213 -7.49 22.49 13.25
C TYR A 213 -8.54 23.26 12.45
N ALA A 214 -9.71 23.53 13.04
CA ALA A 214 -10.76 24.30 12.37
C ALA A 214 -10.27 25.72 12.01
N ARG A 215 -9.52 26.38 12.91
CA ARG A 215 -8.92 27.69 12.65
C ARG A 215 -7.94 27.66 11.49
N GLU A 216 -7.11 26.63 11.42
CA GLU A 216 -6.13 26.46 10.34
C GLU A 216 -6.81 26.25 8.97
N VAL A 217 -7.77 25.33 8.89
CA VAL A 217 -8.44 25.01 7.62
C VAL A 217 -9.32 26.17 7.14
N MET A 218 -9.97 26.89 8.06
CA MET A 218 -10.76 28.10 7.74
C MET A 218 -9.91 29.27 7.25
N SER A 219 -8.75 29.51 7.90
CA SER A 219 -7.90 30.67 7.59
C SER A 219 -7.06 30.49 6.33
N ARG A 220 -6.51 29.29 6.11
CA ARG A 220 -5.69 28.98 4.92
C ARG A 220 -6.55 28.73 3.67
N GLY A 221 -7.86 28.58 3.86
CA GLY A 221 -8.80 28.19 2.83
C GLY A 221 -8.71 26.69 2.55
N TYR A 222 -9.86 26.05 2.39
CA TYR A 222 -9.92 24.65 2.00
C TYR A 222 -9.34 24.48 0.60
N ARG A 223 -8.19 23.81 0.50
CA ARG A 223 -7.63 23.33 -0.77
C ARG A 223 -7.46 21.83 -0.68
N VAL A 224 -8.18 21.12 -1.54
CA VAL A 224 -7.92 19.70 -1.78
C VAL A 224 -6.63 19.63 -2.61
N SER A 225 -5.62 18.94 -2.08
CA SER A 225 -4.38 18.69 -2.83
C SER A 225 -4.73 18.04 -4.17
N PRO A 226 -4.06 18.38 -5.30
CA PRO A 226 -4.33 17.76 -6.59
C PRO A 226 -4.32 16.22 -6.57
N ALA A 227 -3.50 15.62 -5.70
CA ALA A 227 -3.44 14.17 -5.51
C ALA A 227 -4.68 13.57 -4.80
N GLN A 228 -5.46 14.39 -4.12
CA GLN A 228 -6.70 14.03 -3.41
C GLN A 228 -7.95 14.52 -4.15
N GLN A 229 -7.79 15.25 -5.26
CA GLN A 229 -8.92 15.60 -6.11
C GLN A 229 -9.42 14.31 -6.76
N THR A 230 -10.72 14.07 -6.65
CA THR A 230 -11.34 12.96 -7.36
C THR A 230 -11.21 13.24 -8.86
N SER A 231 -10.53 12.34 -9.59
CA SER A 231 -10.55 12.40 -11.05
C SER A 231 -11.99 12.24 -11.53
N ASP A 232 -12.33 12.82 -12.68
CA ASP A 232 -13.65 12.62 -13.32
C ASP A 232 -13.94 11.14 -13.61
N THR A 233 -12.92 10.28 -13.51
CA THR A 233 -12.97 8.82 -13.65
C THR A 233 -13.17 8.06 -12.34
N ASN A 234 -13.37 8.74 -11.20
CA ASN A 234 -13.53 8.06 -9.91
C ASN A 234 -14.95 7.44 -9.79
N PRO A 235 -15.09 6.10 -9.71
CA PRO A 235 -16.38 5.42 -9.64
C PRO A 235 -17.15 5.66 -8.34
N PHE A 236 -16.53 6.31 -7.34
CA PHE A 236 -17.17 6.68 -6.07
C PHE A 236 -17.64 8.14 -6.03
N ARG A 237 -17.58 8.86 -7.15
CA ARG A 237 -18.15 10.22 -7.27
C ARG A 237 -19.67 10.09 -7.34
N GLY A 238 -20.32 9.91 -6.19
CA GLY A 238 -21.77 9.98 -6.07
C GLY A 238 -22.24 11.42 -6.29
N ASP A 239 -23.29 11.59 -7.09
CA ASP A 239 -24.01 12.85 -7.22
C ASP A 239 -24.86 13.04 -5.96
N PHE A 240 -24.31 13.76 -4.98
CA PHE A 240 -25.04 14.30 -3.84
C PHE A 240 -25.27 15.80 -4.03
#